data_AF-A0A5S9M6I0-F1
#
_entry.id   AF-A0A5S9M6I0-F1
#
_cell.length_a   1.000
_cell.length_b   1.000
_cell.length_c   1.000
_cell.angle_alpha   90.00
_cell.angle_beta   90.00
_cell.angle_gamma   90.00
#
_symmetry.space_group_name_H-M   'P 1'
#
loop_
_entity.id
_entity.type
_entity.pdbx_description
1 polymer ?
#
loop_
_entity_poly.entity_id
_entity_poly.type
_entity_poly.pdbx_seq_one_letter_code
_entity_poly.pdbx_strand_id
1 'polypeptide(L)'
;MIPMNFLHEGETAHFIQTGAWSEKKALSEAKGFGQTSVLASSEDDNYSYIPEVDASGLTDGAYLHITSNNTIFGTQWKTFPNTSLPLIADMSSDILSKK
;
A
#
# COMPACT_ATOMS: atom_id res chain seq x y z
N MET A 1 9.50 -9.21 2.23
CA MET A 1 10.70 -9.18 1.33
C MET A 1 10.88 -7.87 0.56
N ILE A 2 9.82 -7.18 0.15
CA ILE A 2 9.92 -5.87 -0.53
C ILE A 2 10.66 -4.81 0.31
N PRO A 3 10.39 -4.65 1.62
CA PRO A 3 11.07 -3.63 2.42
C PRO A 3 12.58 -3.81 2.45
N MET A 4 13.07 -5.05 2.48
CA MET A 4 14.50 -5.35 2.56
C MET A 4 15.30 -4.89 1.33
N ASN A 5 14.65 -4.72 0.17
CA ASN A 5 15.33 -4.33 -1.07
C ASN A 5 15.22 -2.84 -1.38
N PHE A 6 14.14 -2.19 -0.93
CA PHE A 6 13.80 -0.83 -1.33
C PHE A 6 13.79 0.17 -0.16
N LEU A 7 13.74 -0.28 1.09
CA LEU A 7 13.73 0.60 2.26
C LEU A 7 15.16 0.76 2.79
N HIS A 8 15.84 1.85 2.41
CA HIS A 8 17.15 2.18 2.92
C HIS A 8 17.08 2.94 4.26
N GLU A 9 18.20 3.00 4.97
CA GLU A 9 18.30 3.68 6.27
C GLU A 9 18.03 5.18 6.11
N GLY A 10 17.01 5.69 6.81
CA GLY A 10 16.56 7.08 6.71
C GLY A 10 15.42 7.33 5.71
N GLU A 11 15.04 6.33 4.91
CA GLU A 11 13.88 6.42 4.02
C GLU A 11 12.60 5.94 4.69
N THR A 12 11.46 6.43 4.20
CA THR A 12 10.13 6.05 4.68
C THR A 12 9.39 5.26 3.61
N ALA A 13 8.87 4.09 3.97
CA ALA A 13 7.92 3.36 3.14
C ALA A 13 6.50 3.81 3.44
N HIS A 14 5.76 4.22 2.41
CA HIS A 14 4.38 4.67 2.54
C HIS A 14 3.42 3.53 2.23
N PHE A 15 2.32 3.45 2.98
CA PHE A 15 1.33 2.39 2.85
C PHE A 15 -0.09 2.98 2.77
N ILE A 16 -0.92 2.38 1.92
CA ILE A 16 -2.38 2.59 1.93
C ILE A 16 -3.05 1.30 2.37
N GLN A 17 -3.78 1.38 3.48
CA GLN A 17 -4.40 0.23 4.13
C GLN A 17 -5.85 0.07 3.67
N THR A 18 -6.06 -0.88 2.76
CA THR A 18 -7.40 -1.20 2.22
C THR A 18 -7.90 -2.60 2.61
N GLY A 19 -7.13 -3.32 3.42
CA GLY A 19 -7.50 -4.64 3.90
C GLY A 19 -6.52 -5.19 4.93
N ALA A 20 -6.94 -6.28 5.57
CA ALA A 20 -6.16 -6.97 6.60
C ALA A 20 -4.77 -7.46 6.10
N TRP A 21 -4.61 -7.69 4.80
CA TRP A 21 -3.34 -8.10 4.19
C TRP A 21 -2.32 -6.95 4.17
N SER A 22 -2.77 -5.73 3.86
CA SER A 22 -1.94 -4.52 3.85
C SER A 22 -1.53 -4.14 5.28
N GLU A 23 -2.47 -4.22 6.22
CA GLU A 23 -2.30 -3.81 7.61
C GLU A 23 -1.36 -4.74 8.39
N LYS A 24 -1.60 -6.07 8.36
CA LYS A 24 -0.93 -6.98 9.28
C LYS A 24 0.37 -7.58 8.78
N LYS A 25 0.52 -7.80 7.47
CA LYS A 25 1.73 -8.45 6.95
C LYS A 25 2.73 -7.44 6.39
N ALA A 26 2.31 -6.62 5.42
CA ALA A 26 3.22 -5.72 4.73
C ALA A 26 3.78 -4.62 5.65
N LEU A 27 2.91 -3.96 6.42
CA LEU A 27 3.34 -2.89 7.35
C LEU A 27 4.17 -3.45 8.51
N SER A 28 3.75 -4.58 9.11
CA SER A 28 4.47 -5.17 10.24
C SER A 28 5.87 -5.64 9.84
N GLU A 29 6.03 -6.19 8.63
CA GLU A 29 7.36 -6.50 8.10
C GLU A 29 8.18 -5.23 7.91
N ALA A 30 7.62 -4.21 7.25
CA ALA A 30 8.33 -2.97 6.95
C ALA A 30 8.79 -2.20 8.20
N LYS A 31 7.99 -2.20 9.27
CA LYS A 31 8.36 -1.63 10.58
C LYS A 31 9.60 -2.28 11.19
N GLY A 32 9.87 -3.53 10.86
CA GLY A 32 11.08 -4.23 11.32
C GLY A 32 12.34 -3.82 10.57
N PHE A 33 12.22 -3.20 9.39
CA PHE A 33 13.36 -2.83 8.54
C PHE A 33 13.64 -1.32 8.50
N GLY A 34 12.63 -0.46 8.67
CA GLY A 34 12.82 0.98 8.60
C GLY A 34 11.57 1.78 8.98
N GLN A 35 11.54 3.06 8.59
CA GLN A 35 10.40 3.92 8.88
C GLN A 35 9.23 3.61 7.95
N THR A 36 8.03 3.60 8.51
CA THR A 36 6.80 3.35 7.78
C THR A 36 5.78 4.43 8.08
N SER A 37 5.11 4.93 7.05
CA SER A 37 4.01 5.88 7.16
C SER A 37 2.74 5.29 6.54
N VAL A 38 1.61 5.54 7.18
CA VAL A 38 0.29 5.17 6.66
C VAL A 38 -0.38 6.43 6.16
N LEU A 39 -0.58 6.53 4.84
CA LEU A 39 -1.18 7.71 4.21
C LEU A 39 -2.70 7.72 4.31
N ALA A 40 -3.31 6.55 4.18
CA ALA A 40 -4.72 6.36 4.44
C ALA A 40 -5.01 4.93 4.84
N SER A 41 -6.13 4.79 5.56
CA SER A 41 -6.67 3.51 5.98
C SER A 41 -8.19 3.56 5.86
N SER A 42 -8.79 2.45 5.46
CA SER A 42 -10.22 2.21 5.53
C SER A 42 -10.59 1.25 6.68
N GLU A 43 -9.72 1.13 7.69
CA GLU A 43 -9.96 0.33 8.90
C GLU A 43 -11.17 0.83 9.70
N ASP A 44 -11.44 2.13 9.63
CA ASP A 44 -12.56 2.83 10.27
C ASP A 44 -13.93 2.25 9.90
N ASP A 45 -14.07 1.78 8.66
CA ASP A 45 -15.28 1.12 8.15
C ASP A 45 -15.01 -0.33 7.72
N ASN A 46 -14.19 -1.04 8.49
CA ASN A 46 -13.95 -2.47 8.32
C ASN A 46 -13.53 -2.84 6.86
N TYR A 47 -12.74 -1.98 6.23
CA TYR A 47 -12.22 -2.14 4.88
C TYR A 47 -13.29 -2.27 3.79
N SER A 48 -14.45 -1.64 3.99
CA SER A 48 -15.59 -1.66 3.06
C SER A 48 -15.37 -0.81 1.79
N TYR A 49 -14.43 0.14 1.82
CA TYR A 49 -14.15 1.08 0.74
C TYR A 49 -12.65 1.27 0.51
N ILE A 50 -12.29 1.93 -0.60
CA ILE A 50 -10.93 2.34 -0.88
C ILE A 50 -10.85 3.85 -0.66
N PRO A 51 -9.98 4.34 0.23
CA PRO A 51 -9.88 5.76 0.52
C PRO A 51 -9.32 6.49 -0.70
N GLU A 52 -9.87 7.67 -0.98
CA GLU A 52 -9.29 8.58 -1.97
C GLU A 52 -8.00 9.18 -1.38
N VAL A 53 -6.87 8.85 -1.99
CA VAL A 53 -5.56 9.36 -1.61
C VAL A 53 -4.93 10.04 -2.80
N ASP A 54 -4.66 11.33 -2.64
CA ASP A 54 -3.79 12.05 -3.55
C ASP A 54 -2.34 11.92 -3.05
N ALA A 55 -1.57 11.03 -3.69
CA ALA A 55 -0.15 10.83 -3.40
C ALA A 55 0.75 11.58 -4.40
N SER A 56 0.21 12.52 -5.20
CA SER A 56 0.97 13.23 -6.23
C SER A 56 2.07 14.11 -5.65
N GLY A 57 1.80 14.74 -4.49
CA GLY A 57 2.75 15.56 -3.75
C GLY A 57 3.74 14.77 -2.88
N LEU A 58 3.62 13.44 -2.85
CA LEU A 58 4.51 12.59 -2.06
C LEU A 58 5.85 12.44 -2.79
N THR A 59 6.89 13.08 -2.24
CA THR A 59 8.25 13.05 -2.81
C THR A 59 9.28 12.47 -1.85
N ASP A 60 8.92 12.30 -0.58
CA ASP A 60 9.80 11.86 0.50
C ASP A 60 9.51 10.41 0.88
N GLY A 61 10.12 9.46 0.19
CA GLY A 61 9.99 8.06 0.57
C GLY A 61 10.62 7.10 -0.42
N ALA A 62 10.78 5.87 0.03
CA ALA A 62 11.33 4.79 -0.78
C ALA A 62 10.31 4.32 -1.84
N TYR A 63 9.08 4.08 -1.41
CA TYR A 63 8.00 3.58 -2.26
C TYR A 63 6.63 3.78 -1.61
N LEU A 64 5.58 3.71 -2.44
CA LEU A 64 4.19 3.62 -2.00
C LEU A 64 3.70 2.19 -2.20
N HIS A 65 3.24 1.53 -1.14
CA HIS A 65 2.69 0.18 -1.19
C HIS A 65 1.17 0.18 -1.08
N ILE A 66 0.52 -0.49 -2.04
CA ILE A 66 -0.92 -0.69 -2.07
C ILE A 66 -1.27 -2.17 -2.23
N THR A 67 -2.47 -2.56 -1.82
CA THR A 67 -3.04 -3.87 -2.14
C THR A 67 -4.18 -3.66 -3.13
N SER A 68 -3.96 -4.09 -4.36
CA SER A 68 -4.86 -3.84 -5.49
C SER A 68 -6.24 -4.49 -5.34
N ASN A 69 -6.29 -5.69 -4.76
CA ASN A 69 -7.52 -6.44 -4.52
C ASN A 69 -7.46 -7.13 -3.14
N ASN A 70 -8.44 -6.82 -2.31
CA ASN A 70 -8.58 -7.39 -0.96
C ASN A 70 -9.59 -8.52 -1.00
N THR A 71 -9.11 -9.75 -1.08
CA THR A 71 -9.96 -10.95 -1.16
C THR A 71 -10.89 -11.16 0.02
N ILE A 72 -10.50 -10.71 1.22
CA ILE A 72 -11.29 -10.88 2.45
C ILE A 72 -12.50 -9.94 2.47
N PHE A 73 -12.34 -8.73 1.96
CA PHE A 73 -13.36 -7.66 2.04
C PHE A 73 -14.05 -7.39 0.70
N GLY A 74 -13.55 -7.98 -0.39
CA GLY A 74 -14.11 -7.78 -1.73
C GLY A 74 -13.89 -6.38 -2.30
N THR A 75 -12.97 -5.59 -1.73
CA THR A 75 -12.63 -4.26 -2.23
C THR A 75 -11.48 -4.31 -3.22
N GLN A 76 -11.62 -3.60 -4.34
CA GLN A 76 -10.65 -3.60 -5.43
C GLN A 76 -10.42 -2.21 -5.99
N TRP A 77 -9.16 -1.87 -6.21
CA TRP A 77 -8.76 -0.61 -6.84
C TRP A 77 -9.22 -0.59 -8.29
N LYS A 78 -10.06 0.39 -8.62
CA LYS A 78 -10.51 0.66 -10.00
C LYS A 78 -9.47 1.49 -10.76
N THR A 79 -8.84 2.42 -10.08
CA THR A 79 -7.80 3.31 -10.61
C THR A 79 -6.72 3.43 -9.55
N PHE A 80 -5.46 3.29 -9.94
CA PHE A 80 -4.34 3.39 -9.00
C PHE A 80 -4.06 4.86 -8.64
N PRO A 81 -3.53 5.13 -7.42
CA PRO A 81 -3.18 6.48 -7.02
C PRO A 81 -2.02 7.00 -7.87
N ASN A 82 -2.08 8.28 -8.22
CA ASN A 82 -0.97 8.94 -8.90
C ASN A 82 0.09 9.31 -7.86
N THR A 83 1.35 8.93 -8.09
CA THR A 83 2.45 9.21 -7.15
C THR A 83 3.75 9.43 -7.90
N SER A 84 4.60 10.29 -7.35
CA SER A 84 5.95 10.53 -7.86
C SER A 84 6.95 9.45 -7.40
N LEU A 85 6.59 8.68 -6.37
CA LEU A 85 7.40 7.57 -5.86
C LEU A 85 7.13 6.26 -6.62
N PRO A 86 8.03 5.27 -6.55
CA PRO A 86 7.75 3.93 -7.05
C PRO A 86 6.49 3.35 -6.39
N LEU A 87 5.50 3.00 -7.20
CA LEU A 87 4.28 2.32 -6.75
C LEU A 87 4.51 0.80 -6.74
N ILE A 88 4.33 0.20 -5.57
CA ILE A 88 4.37 -1.24 -5.34
C ILE A 88 2.95 -1.71 -5.05
N ALA A 89 2.41 -2.55 -5.92
CA ALA A 89 1.07 -3.09 -5.75
C ALA A 89 1.13 -4.60 -5.53
N ASP A 90 0.58 -5.06 -4.41
CA ASP A 90 0.28 -6.48 -4.23
C ASP A 90 -0.95 -6.83 -5.08
N MET A 91 -0.70 -7.54 -6.19
CA MET A 91 -1.69 -8.02 -7.15
C MET A 91 -1.88 -9.54 -7.09
N SER A 92 -1.54 -10.17 -5.96
CA SER A 92 -1.57 -11.64 -5.81
C SER A 92 -2.91 -12.28 -6.17
N SER A 93 -4.01 -11.52 -6.15
CA SER A 93 -5.36 -12.01 -6.39
C SER A 93 -6.06 -11.43 -7.62
N ASP A 94 -5.43 -10.50 -8.35
CA ASP A 94 -6.03 -9.88 -9.54
C ASP A 94 -5.05 -9.61 -10.70
N ILE A 95 -3.78 -10.07 -10.59
CA ILE A 95 -2.80 -9.97 -11.66
C ILE A 95 -3.35 -10.63 -12.94
N LEU A 96 -3.29 -9.90 -14.07
CA LEU A 96 -3.83 -10.30 -15.39
C LEU A 96 -5.35 -10.53 -15.45
N SER A 97 -6.12 -10.11 -14.45
CA SER A 97 -7.59 -10.24 -14.46
C SER A 97 -8.33 -9.11 -15.19
N LYS A 98 -7.65 -7.97 -15.42
CA LYS A 98 -8.22 -6.76 -16.04
C LYS A 98 -7.71 -6.59 -17.48
N LYS A 99 -8.58 -6.08 -18.36
CA LYS A 99 -8.29 -5.77 -19.77
C LYS A 99 -7.87 -4.32 -19.96
#